data_AF-A0A0H5M971-F1
#
_entry.id   AF-A0A0H5M971-F1
#
_cell.length_a   1.000
_cell.length_b   1.000
_cell.length_c   1.000
_cell.angle_alpha   90.00
_cell.angle_beta   90.00
_cell.angle_gamma   90.00
#
_symmetry.space_group_name_H-M   'P 1'
#
loop_
_entity.id
_entity.type
_entity.pdbx_description
1 polymer ?
#
loop_
_entity_poly.entity_id
_entity_poly.type
_entity_poly.pdbx_seq_one_letter_code
_entity_poly.pdbx_strand_id
1 'polypeptide(L)'
;MKQFPFDKRYEIEDASGVIGYYIDGDEYIRTQDGIPGYRIDGYEVYEHDAPTKLAGFLEGKHITTPDADILLTILDDQQPTE
;
A
#
# COMPACT_ATOMS: atom_id res chain seq x y z
N MET A 1 9.21 -11.79 14.96
CA MET A 1 8.73 -11.39 13.62
C MET A 1 7.76 -10.25 13.84
N LYS A 2 8.03 -9.06 13.28
CA LYS A 2 7.07 -7.95 13.36
C LYS A 2 5.85 -8.39 12.54
N GLN A 3 4.68 -8.42 13.17
CA GLN A 3 3.44 -8.73 12.50
C GLN A 3 3.21 -7.68 11.41
N PHE A 4 2.86 -8.13 10.21
CA PHE A 4 2.51 -7.23 9.12
C PHE A 4 1.28 -6.38 9.55
N PRO A 5 1.30 -5.05 9.35
CA PRO A 5 0.33 -4.16 9.99
C PRO A 5 -1.08 -4.26 9.42
N PHE A 6 -1.26 -4.89 8.25
CA PHE A 6 -2.56 -5.08 7.61
C PHE A 6 -3.04 -6.53 7.85
N ASP A 7 -4.12 -6.68 8.61
CA ASP A 7 -4.70 -7.98 9.01
C ASP A 7 -5.99 -8.35 8.25
N LYS A 8 -6.48 -7.43 7.43
CA LYS A 8 -7.71 -7.57 6.64
C LYS A 8 -7.54 -6.92 5.26
N ARG A 9 -8.63 -6.86 4.50
CA ARG A 9 -8.66 -6.12 3.25
C ARG A 9 -8.70 -4.62 3.49
N TYR A 10 -7.80 -3.89 2.82
CA TYR A 10 -7.76 -2.43 2.79
C TYR A 10 -7.80 -1.96 1.35
N GLU A 11 -8.67 -1.00 1.05
CA GLU A 11 -8.69 -0.32 -0.24
C GLU A 11 -7.62 0.79 -0.26
N ILE A 12 -7.08 1.07 -1.43
CA ILE A 12 -5.96 2.00 -1.59
C ILE A 12 -6.25 2.93 -2.76
N GLU A 13 -6.11 4.23 -2.48
CA GLU A 13 -6.19 5.30 -3.45
C GLU A 13 -4.81 5.63 -4.03
N ASP A 14 -4.78 6.00 -5.31
CA ASP A 14 -3.62 6.61 -5.92
C ASP A 14 -3.48 8.11 -5.54
N ALA A 15 -2.40 8.73 -6.01
CA ALA A 15 -2.14 10.16 -5.81
C ALA A 15 -3.26 11.10 -6.34
N SER A 16 -4.15 10.61 -7.20
CA SER A 16 -5.31 11.35 -7.72
C SER A 16 -6.57 11.13 -6.88
N GLY A 17 -6.51 10.33 -5.82
CA GLY A 17 -7.67 9.96 -4.99
C GLY A 17 -8.56 8.90 -5.63
N VAL A 18 -8.06 8.14 -6.62
CA VAL A 18 -8.83 7.05 -7.24
C VAL A 18 -8.49 5.73 -6.58
N ILE A 19 -9.52 5.03 -6.07
CA ILE A 19 -9.37 3.67 -5.55
C ILE A 19 -9.04 2.72 -6.70
N GLY A 20 -7.76 2.37 -6.82
CA GLY A 20 -7.24 1.51 -7.88
C GLY A 20 -6.56 0.25 -7.36
N TYR A 21 -6.32 0.17 -6.05
CA TYR A 21 -5.51 -0.87 -5.44
C TYR A 21 -6.12 -1.40 -4.15
N TYR A 22 -5.65 -2.56 -3.68
CA TYR A 22 -5.99 -3.12 -2.38
C TYR A 22 -4.86 -3.97 -1.80
N ILE A 23 -4.87 -4.14 -0.48
CA ILE A 23 -4.10 -5.15 0.28
C ILE A 23 -5.11 -6.14 0.87
N ASP A 24 -4.77 -7.43 0.94
CA ASP A 24 -5.64 -8.49 1.47
C ASP A 24 -4.96 -9.29 2.58
N GLY A 25 -4.61 -8.61 3.68
CA GLY A 25 -3.98 -9.24 4.85
C GLY A 25 -2.56 -9.79 4.62
N ASP A 26 -1.87 -9.34 3.57
CA ASP A 26 -0.53 -9.79 3.20
C ASP A 26 0.33 -8.66 2.61
N GLU A 27 1.60 -8.96 2.35
CA GLU A 27 2.61 -7.99 1.92
C GLU A 27 2.43 -7.38 0.53
N TYR A 28 1.38 -7.74 -0.22
CA TYR A 28 1.21 -7.30 -1.61
C TYR A 28 0.09 -6.28 -1.80
N ILE A 29 0.42 -5.20 -2.50
CA ILE A 29 -0.54 -4.24 -3.02
C ILE A 29 -0.90 -4.67 -4.43
N ARG A 30 -2.18 -4.90 -4.68
CA ARG A 30 -2.72 -5.41 -5.94
C ARG A 30 -3.58 -4.38 -6.62
N THR A 31 -3.64 -4.41 -7.94
CA THR A 31 -4.69 -3.73 -8.70
C THR A 31 -6.05 -4.37 -8.40
N GLN A 32 -7.15 -3.70 -8.76
CA GLN A 32 -8.51 -4.26 -8.63
C GLN A 32 -8.70 -5.61 -9.38
N ASP A 33 -7.89 -5.89 -10.41
CA ASP A 33 -7.88 -7.18 -11.11
C ASP A 33 -7.12 -8.30 -10.35
N GLY A 34 -6.55 -7.98 -9.18
CA GLY A 34 -5.81 -8.90 -8.32
C GLY A 34 -4.35 -9.11 -8.71
N ILE A 35 -3.83 -8.31 -9.64
CA ILE A 35 -2.43 -8.37 -10.09
C ILE A 35 -1.55 -7.61 -9.09
N PRO A 36 -0.53 -8.23 -8.48
CA PRO A 36 0.39 -7.53 -7.59
C PRO A 36 1.18 -6.44 -8.34
N GLY A 37 1.03 -5.19 -7.92
CA GLY A 37 1.81 -4.07 -8.43
C GLY A 37 3.02 -3.75 -7.55
N TYR A 38 2.86 -3.91 -6.23
CA TYR A 38 3.91 -3.61 -5.26
C TYR A 38 3.98 -4.64 -4.14
N ARG A 39 5.14 -4.72 -3.49
CA ARG A 39 5.41 -5.55 -2.31
C ARG A 39 5.97 -4.69 -1.18
N ILE A 40 5.43 -4.87 0.02
CA ILE A 40 5.84 -4.19 1.24
C ILE A 40 6.79 -5.11 2.02
N ASP A 41 8.03 -4.66 2.24
CA ASP A 41 9.00 -5.33 3.11
C ASP A 41 9.36 -4.41 4.28
N GLY A 42 8.75 -4.67 5.43
CA GLY A 42 8.87 -3.79 6.59
C GLY A 42 8.25 -2.42 6.35
N TYR A 43 9.08 -1.41 6.10
CA TYR A 43 8.66 -0.04 5.76
C TYR A 43 8.97 0.32 4.31
N GLU A 44 9.63 -0.55 3.55
CA GLU A 44 10.00 -0.29 2.17
C GLU A 44 8.96 -0.91 1.24
N VAL A 45 8.64 -0.20 0.15
CA VAL A 45 7.70 -0.65 -0.87
C VAL A 45 8.44 -0.77 -2.18
N TYR A 46 8.41 -1.96 -2.78
CA TYR A 46 9.11 -2.28 -4.02
C TYR A 46 8.11 -2.58 -5.13
N GLU A 47 8.49 -2.33 -6.38
CA GLU A 47 7.71 -2.79 -7.54
C GLU A 47 7.72 -4.32 -7.60
N HIS A 48 6.56 -4.93 -7.87
CA HIS A 48 6.43 -6.40 -7.92
C HIS A 48 7.32 -7.02 -9.00
N ASP A 49 7.33 -6.44 -10.20
CA ASP A 49 8.13 -6.91 -11.35
C ASP A 49 9.62 -6.55 -11.24
N ALA A 50 9.99 -5.68 -10.30
CA ALA A 50 11.35 -5.24 -10.08
C ALA A 50 11.67 -5.22 -8.57
N PRO A 51 11.95 -6.38 -7.95
CA PRO A 51 12.02 -6.52 -6.50
C PRO A 51 13.16 -5.74 -5.82
N THR A 52 14.11 -5.21 -6.59
CA THR A 52 15.18 -4.33 -6.10
C THR A 52 14.90 -2.84 -6.34
N LYS A 53 13.78 -2.50 -7.00
CA LYS A 53 13.41 -1.13 -7.33
C LYS A 53 12.45 -0.62 -6.26
N LEU A 54 12.98 0.25 -5.40
CA LEU A 54 12.22 0.93 -4.38
C LEU A 54 11.22 1.88 -5.06
N ALA A 55 9.94 1.65 -4.83
CA ALA A 55 8.85 2.53 -5.24
C ALA A 55 8.59 3.61 -4.19
N GLY A 56 8.75 3.27 -2.91
CA GLY A 56 8.49 4.21 -1.83
C GLY A 56 8.63 3.63 -0.43
N PHE A 57 8.14 4.38 0.55
CA PHE A 57 8.17 4.02 1.96
C PHE A 57 6.76 4.04 2.55
N LEU A 58 6.43 3.03 3.34
CA LEU A 58 5.19 2.94 4.10
C LEU A 58 5.32 3.74 5.39
N GLU A 59 4.59 4.85 5.46
CA GLU A 59 4.54 5.79 6.59
C GLU A 59 3.10 5.88 7.12
N GLY A 60 2.79 5.01 8.09
CA GLY A 60 1.44 4.91 8.66
C GLY A 60 0.44 4.40 7.62
N LYS A 61 -0.39 5.30 7.08
CA LYS A 61 -1.39 5.00 6.04
C LYS A 61 -0.97 5.47 4.64
N HIS A 62 0.17 6.11 4.49
CA HIS A 62 0.63 6.62 3.20
C HIS A 62 1.83 5.84 2.71
N ILE A 63 1.95 5.70 1.40
CA ILE A 63 3.16 5.26 0.74
C ILE A 63 3.70 6.46 0.00
N THR A 64 4.90 6.89 0.37
CA THR A 64 5.56 8.08 -0.18
C THR A 64 6.71 7.66 -1.09
N THR A 65 6.91 8.36 -2.20
CA THR A 65 8.09 8.16 -3.06
C THR A 65 9.36 8.58 -2.30
N PRO A 66 10.56 8.21 -2.78
CA PRO A 66 11.82 8.71 -2.21
C PRO A 66 11.94 10.24 -2.16
N ASP A 67 11.18 10.95 -3.01
CA ASP A 67 11.10 12.41 -3.06
C ASP A 67 10.02 13.01 -2.11
N ALA A 68 9.39 12.17 -1.28
CA ALA A 68 8.35 12.50 -0.31
C ALA A 68 6.98 12.91 -0.91
N ASP A 69 6.72 12.61 -2.18
CA ASP A 69 5.39 12.73 -2.76
C ASP A 69 4.51 11.53 -2.39
N ILE A 70 3.21 11.74 -2.19
CA ILE A 70 2.27 10.65 -1.93
C ILE A 70 2.11 9.82 -3.20
N LEU A 71 2.48 8.54 -3.12
CA LEU A 71 2.28 7.55 -4.18
C LEU A 71 0.90 6.88 -4.04
N LEU A 72 0.62 6.37 -2.84
CA LEU A 72 -0.62 5.65 -2.51
C LEU A 72 -1.10 6.01 -1.10
N THR A 73 -2.41 5.98 -0.89
CA THR A 73 -3.03 6.18 0.42
C THR A 73 -3.91 4.99 0.76
N ILE A 74 -3.62 4.35 1.90
CA ILE A 74 -4.38 3.22 2.42
C ILE A 74 -5.60 3.75 3.14
N LEU A 75 -6.77 3.39 2.63
CA LEU A 75 -8.05 3.68 3.23
C LEU A 75 -8.30 2.67 4.34
N ASP A 76 -8.30 3.18 5.55
CA ASP A 76 -8.82 2.45 6.70
C ASP A 76 -10.34 2.45 6.60
N ASP A 77 -10.97 1.31 6.95
CA ASP A 77 -12.40 1.23 7.19
C ASP A 77 -12.79 2.48 7.99
N GLN A 78 -13.64 3.33 7.42
CA GLN A 78 -14.08 4.52 8.12
C GLN A 78 -14.69 4.05 9.44
N GLN A 79 -13.98 4.26 10.55
CA GLN A 79 -14.60 4.09 11.85
C GLN A 79 -15.86 4.96 11.81
N PRO A 80 -17.06 4.40 12.05
CA PRO A 80 -18.23 5.23 12.15
C PRO A 80 -17.93 6.24 13.25
N THR A 81 -17.87 7.52 12.89
CA THR A 81 -17.90 8.62 13.85
C THR A 81 -19.17 8.46 14.66
N GLU A 82 -19.04 8.09 15.93
CA GLU A 82 -20.10 8.16 16.94
C GLU A 82 -20.61 9.59 17.11
#